data_AF-A0A9P5M8E5-F1
#
_entry.id   AF-A0A9P5M8E5-F1
#
_cell.length_a   1.000
_cell.length_b   1.000
_cell.length_c   1.000
_cell.angle_alpha   90.00
_cell.angle_beta   90.00
_cell.angle_gamma   90.00
#
_symmetry.space_group_name_H-M   'P 1'
#
loop_
_entity.id
_entity.type
_entity.pdbx_description
1 polymer ?
#
loop_
_entity_poly.entity_id
_entity_poly.type
_entity_poly.pdbx_seq_one_letter_code
_entity_poly.pdbx_strand_id
1 'polypeptide(L)'
;MNVSSTVLATQDDIRLIYESWKISTGTTRDVLTDDIRWRTAIYVTWKNVFIYPVMEKAIGLEAVQKDRDLFAPAKEFVKELDKHIEVVYGTIIKPDQCLVVDKPAAHIAVEKLWAALLPSFIQVQEDLPAFEAKLSKEQTAQLFRNFDDLRKFWVVNLATPWHQRNHVCRDGGELLDKPVDELLQMYKAHMPTE
;
A
#
# COMPACT_ATOMS: atom_id res chain seq x y z
N MET A 1 -11.72 -14.44 12.40
CA MET A 1 -11.12 -13.28 11.71
C MET A 1 -12.16 -12.76 10.72
N ASN A 2 -12.47 -11.46 10.70
CA ASN A 2 -13.43 -10.83 9.78
C ASN A 2 -12.75 -9.74 8.93
N VAL A 3 -13.24 -9.46 7.71
CA VAL A 3 -12.55 -8.57 6.74
C VAL A 3 -12.15 -7.23 7.36
N SER A 4 -13.01 -6.66 8.22
CA SER A 4 -12.76 -5.46 9.01
C SER A 4 -11.46 -5.56 9.80
N SER A 5 -11.17 -6.69 10.47
CA SER A 5 -9.94 -6.80 11.28
C SER A 5 -8.67 -6.65 10.43
N THR A 6 -8.66 -7.11 9.18
CA THR A 6 -7.49 -7.00 8.30
C THR A 6 -7.40 -5.64 7.61
N VAL A 7 -8.52 -5.12 7.13
CA VAL A 7 -8.56 -3.78 6.53
C VAL A 7 -8.11 -2.74 7.57
N LEU A 8 -8.67 -2.80 8.78
CA LEU A 8 -8.36 -1.87 9.86
C LEU A 8 -6.94 -2.05 10.38
N ALA A 9 -6.45 -3.29 10.54
CA ALA A 9 -5.06 -3.53 10.93
C ALA A 9 -4.08 -2.92 9.91
N THR A 10 -4.39 -2.98 8.61
CA THR A 10 -3.52 -2.38 7.59
C THR A 10 -3.55 -0.86 7.62
N GLN A 11 -4.71 -0.24 7.87
CA GLN A 11 -4.82 1.19 8.10
C GLN A 11 -4.06 1.63 9.35
N ASP A 12 -4.18 0.86 10.44
CA ASP A 12 -3.47 1.10 11.69
C ASP A 12 -1.95 0.98 11.54
N ASP A 13 -1.47 -0.01 10.78
CA ASP A 13 -0.06 -0.14 10.44
C ASP A 13 0.47 1.13 9.74
N ILE A 14 -0.25 1.62 8.71
CA ILE A 14 0.14 2.85 7.98
C ILE A 14 0.12 4.05 8.93
N ARG A 15 -0.90 4.16 9.78
CA ARG A 15 -1.02 5.20 10.81
C ARG A 15 0.14 5.17 11.78
N LEU A 16 0.46 4.01 12.34
CA LEU A 16 1.53 3.85 13.33
C LEU A 16 2.90 4.24 12.76
N ILE A 17 3.15 3.92 11.50
CA ILE A 17 4.38 4.30 10.82
C ILE A 17 4.44 5.80 10.59
N TYR A 18 3.33 6.41 10.18
CA TYR A 18 3.22 7.86 10.04
C TYR A 18 3.44 8.60 11.37
N GLU A 19 2.80 8.14 12.45
CA GLU A 19 3.00 8.70 13.80
C GLU A 19 4.46 8.58 14.25
N SER A 20 5.09 7.43 14.00
CA SER A 20 6.52 7.21 14.28
C SER A 20 7.41 8.10 13.42
N TRP A 21 7.04 8.33 12.17
CA TRP A 21 7.76 9.17 11.23
C TRP A 21 7.79 10.64 11.67
N LYS A 22 6.67 11.18 12.18
CA LYS A 22 6.58 12.57 12.65
C LYS A 22 7.59 12.92 13.75
N ILE A 23 7.86 11.96 14.65
CA ILE A 23 8.78 12.14 15.78
C ILE A 23 10.21 11.71 15.46
N SER A 24 10.42 11.06 14.31
CA SER A 24 11.73 10.55 13.89
C SER A 24 12.59 11.63 13.27
N THR A 25 13.91 11.40 13.27
CA THR A 25 14.89 12.30 12.65
C THR A 25 15.96 11.49 11.92
N GLY A 26 16.71 12.15 11.03
CA GLY A 26 17.81 11.53 10.29
C GLY A 26 17.39 10.30 9.49
N THR A 27 18.28 9.30 9.44
CA THR A 27 18.09 8.07 8.65
C THR A 27 16.82 7.30 9.01
N THR A 28 16.42 7.29 10.29
CA THR A 28 15.18 6.63 10.72
C THR A 28 13.96 7.24 10.02
N ARG A 29 13.94 8.57 9.86
CA ARG A 29 12.85 9.25 9.17
C ARG A 29 12.82 8.90 7.68
N ASP A 30 13.99 8.79 7.06
CA ASP A 30 14.13 8.43 5.64
C ASP A 30 13.62 7.00 5.37
N VAL A 31 13.96 6.04 6.25
CA VAL A 31 13.45 4.65 6.17
C VAL A 31 11.93 4.61 6.33
N LEU A 32 11.38 5.38 7.27
CA LEU A 32 9.94 5.43 7.49
C LEU A 32 9.20 6.10 6.32
N THR A 33 9.81 7.06 5.62
CA THR A 33 9.27 7.62 4.37
C THR A 33 9.10 6.53 3.32
N ASP A 34 10.09 5.65 3.15
CA ASP A 34 10.01 4.53 2.21
C ASP A 34 8.95 3.50 2.63
N ASP A 35 8.85 3.20 3.92
CA ASP A 35 7.82 2.29 4.45
C ASP A 35 6.39 2.81 4.21
N ILE A 36 6.13 4.11 4.42
CA ILE A 36 4.82 4.73 4.15
C ILE A 36 4.45 4.61 2.67
N ARG A 37 5.41 4.93 1.79
CA ARG A 37 5.25 4.81 0.34
C ARG A 37 4.83 3.40 -0.05
N TRP A 38 5.59 2.40 0.40
CA TRP A 38 5.34 1.00 0.05
C TRP A 38 4.01 0.49 0.58
N ARG A 39 3.74 0.67 1.87
CA ARG A 39 2.51 0.16 2.48
C ARG A 39 1.26 0.79 1.87
N THR A 40 1.35 2.04 1.47
CA THR A 40 0.27 2.71 0.74
C THR A 40 0.05 2.05 -0.63
N ALA A 41 1.11 1.81 -1.40
CA ALA A 41 1.01 1.15 -2.71
C ALA A 41 0.38 -0.26 -2.60
N ILE A 42 0.79 -1.05 -1.58
CA ILE A 42 0.22 -2.39 -1.31
C ILE A 42 -1.26 -2.29 -1.02
N TYR A 43 -1.62 -1.41 -0.09
CA TYR A 43 -2.99 -1.28 0.40
C TYR A 43 -3.94 -0.85 -0.73
N VAL A 44 -3.52 0.13 -1.55
CA VAL A 44 -4.33 0.58 -2.70
C VAL A 44 -4.46 -0.52 -3.76
N THR A 45 -3.37 -1.25 -4.04
CA THR A 45 -3.40 -2.36 -4.99
C THR A 45 -4.33 -3.47 -4.53
N TRP A 46 -4.22 -3.87 -3.26
CA TRP A 46 -5.12 -4.84 -2.66
C TRP A 46 -6.59 -4.45 -2.80
N LYS A 47 -6.90 -3.16 -2.54
CA LYS A 47 -8.27 -2.67 -2.69
C LYS A 47 -8.76 -2.75 -4.12
N ASN A 48 -7.97 -2.30 -5.09
CA ASN A 48 -8.33 -2.34 -6.50
C ASN A 48 -8.55 -3.76 -7.02
N VAL A 49 -7.68 -4.69 -6.60
CA VAL A 49 -7.66 -6.05 -7.14
C VAL A 49 -8.67 -6.97 -6.47
N PHE A 50 -8.87 -6.85 -5.15
CA PHE A 50 -9.61 -7.84 -4.38
C PHE A 50 -10.82 -7.27 -3.64
N ILE A 51 -10.73 -6.08 -3.05
CA ILE A 51 -11.82 -5.54 -2.22
C ILE A 51 -12.91 -4.91 -3.09
N TYR A 52 -12.57 -3.97 -3.97
CA TYR A 52 -13.54 -3.25 -4.78
C TYR A 52 -14.44 -4.16 -5.63
N PRO A 53 -13.94 -5.20 -6.32
CA PRO A 53 -14.82 -6.09 -7.10
C PRO A 53 -15.86 -6.82 -6.24
N VAL A 54 -15.55 -7.10 -4.97
CA VAL A 54 -16.48 -7.76 -4.05
C VAL A 54 -17.40 -6.74 -3.39
N MET A 55 -16.87 -5.57 -3.01
CA MET A 55 -17.60 -4.46 -2.40
C MET A 55 -18.65 -3.90 -3.36
N GLU A 56 -18.32 -3.76 -4.65
CA GLU A 56 -19.25 -3.32 -5.70
C GLU A 56 -20.47 -4.24 -5.81
N LYS A 57 -20.27 -5.55 -5.72
CA LYS A 57 -21.35 -6.55 -5.75
C LYS A 57 -22.16 -6.59 -4.46
N ALA A 58 -21.53 -6.26 -3.33
CA ALA A 58 -22.10 -6.37 -2.00
C ALA A 58 -22.94 -5.14 -1.61
N ILE A 59 -22.41 -3.94 -1.84
CA ILE A 59 -22.98 -2.67 -1.38
C ILE A 59 -23.13 -1.61 -2.50
N GLY A 60 -22.75 -1.94 -3.74
CA GLY A 60 -22.97 -1.10 -4.91
C GLY A 60 -21.74 -0.32 -5.38
N LEU A 61 -21.75 0.06 -6.66
CA LEU A 61 -20.69 0.81 -7.32
C LEU A 61 -20.47 2.21 -6.72
N GLU A 62 -21.52 2.85 -6.22
CA GLU A 62 -21.44 4.21 -5.68
C GLU A 62 -20.50 4.30 -4.48
N ALA A 63 -20.59 3.35 -3.53
CA ALA A 63 -19.69 3.30 -2.38
C ALA A 63 -18.23 3.09 -2.79
N VAL A 64 -18.00 2.20 -3.76
CA VAL A 64 -16.67 1.95 -4.33
C VAL A 64 -16.12 3.18 -5.04
N GLN A 65 -16.95 3.88 -5.83
CA GLN A 65 -16.52 5.06 -6.57
C GLN A 65 -16.19 6.22 -5.63
N LYS A 66 -17.02 6.44 -4.60
CA LYS A 66 -16.75 7.44 -3.56
C LYS A 66 -15.38 7.23 -2.93
N ASP A 67 -15.07 6.00 -2.53
CA ASP A 67 -13.78 5.69 -1.93
C ASP A 67 -12.61 5.75 -2.93
N ARG A 68 -12.81 5.39 -4.20
CA ARG A 68 -11.80 5.62 -5.26
C ARG A 68 -11.48 7.10 -5.46
N ASP A 69 -12.50 7.96 -5.45
CA ASP A 69 -12.33 9.40 -5.62
C ASP A 69 -11.58 10.01 -4.43
N LEU A 70 -11.86 9.53 -3.21
CA LEU A 70 -11.12 9.92 -2.00
C LEU A 70 -9.66 9.45 -2.02
N PHE A 71 -9.38 8.26 -2.58
CA PHE A 71 -8.01 7.74 -2.71
C PHE A 71 -7.20 8.34 -3.86
N ALA A 72 -7.83 8.95 -4.86
CA ALA A 72 -7.14 9.42 -6.07
C ALA A 72 -5.96 10.36 -5.78
N PRO A 73 -6.07 11.36 -4.86
CA PRO A 73 -4.94 12.23 -4.54
C PRO A 73 -3.78 11.48 -3.87
N ALA A 74 -4.05 10.43 -3.09
CA ALA A 74 -3.00 9.66 -2.43
C ALA A 74 -2.09 8.95 -3.45
N LYS A 75 -2.65 8.48 -4.58
CA LYS A 75 -1.84 7.88 -5.65
C LYS A 75 -0.83 8.88 -6.24
N GLU A 76 -1.27 10.11 -6.45
CA GLU A 76 -0.40 11.16 -6.98
C GLU A 76 0.71 11.55 -6.00
N PHE A 77 0.45 11.53 -4.69
CA PHE A 77 1.48 11.79 -3.69
C PHE A 77 2.48 10.64 -3.52
N VAL A 78 2.08 9.39 -3.77
CA VAL A 78 3.05 8.27 -3.89
C VAL A 78 3.99 8.50 -5.08
N LYS A 79 3.48 8.96 -6.23
CA LYS A 79 4.32 9.33 -7.38
C LYS A 79 5.18 10.56 -7.13
N GLU A 80 4.68 11.53 -6.36
CA GLU A 80 5.48 12.68 -5.90
C GLU A 80 6.65 12.19 -5.04
N LEU A 81 6.41 11.26 -4.10
CA LEU A 81 7.46 10.65 -3.29
C LEU A 81 8.51 9.91 -4.12
N ASP A 82 8.11 9.19 -5.18
CA ASP A 82 9.04 8.50 -6.08
C ASP A 82 10.05 9.46 -6.75
N LYS A 83 9.68 10.72 -6.97
CA LYS A 83 10.59 11.73 -7.56
C LYS A 83 11.69 12.18 -6.59
N HIS A 84 11.48 12.00 -5.29
CA HIS A 84 12.38 12.49 -4.23
C HIS A 84 13.22 11.39 -3.59
N ILE A 85 12.91 10.13 -3.90
CA ILE A 85 13.63 8.95 -3.42
C ILE A 85 14.58 8.49 -4.53
N GLU A 86 15.88 8.60 -4.29
CA GLU A 86 16.89 8.04 -5.18
C GLU A 86 17.51 6.81 -4.52
N VAL A 87 17.43 5.67 -5.19
CA VAL A 87 18.11 4.46 -4.71
C VAL A 87 19.52 4.45 -5.28
N VAL A 88 20.48 4.85 -4.45
CA VAL A 88 21.90 4.82 -4.83
C VAL A 88 22.41 3.38 -4.75
N TYR A 89 22.42 2.70 -5.90
CA TYR A 89 23.16 1.46 -6.06
C TYR A 89 24.59 1.76 -6.47
N GLY A 90 25.51 1.68 -5.51
CA GLY A 90 26.94 1.57 -5.82
C GLY A 90 27.80 2.64 -5.19
N THR A 91 28.11 2.48 -3.91
CA THR A 91 29.48 2.59 -3.37
C THR A 91 29.42 2.21 -1.91
N ILE A 92 29.87 1.01 -1.54
CA ILE A 92 30.43 0.56 -0.24
C ILE A 92 30.00 1.35 1.03
N ILE A 93 28.74 1.73 1.16
CA ILE A 93 28.18 2.38 2.35
C ILE A 93 26.81 1.76 2.57
N LYS A 94 26.89 0.56 3.14
CA LYS A 94 25.87 -0.21 3.84
C LYS A 94 24.59 -0.61 3.04
N PRO A 95 24.17 -1.89 3.13
CA PRO A 95 22.96 -2.41 2.47
C PRO A 95 21.61 -1.84 2.93
N ASP A 96 21.57 -0.74 3.68
CA ASP A 96 20.41 -0.27 4.46
C ASP A 96 19.93 1.15 4.09
N GLN A 97 20.35 1.72 2.95
CA GLN A 97 20.02 3.12 2.61
C GLN A 97 19.31 3.27 1.25
N CYS A 98 17.97 3.35 1.29
CA CYS A 98 17.25 4.24 0.36
C CYS A 98 17.59 5.68 0.78
N LEU A 99 18.16 6.47 -0.12
CA LEU A 99 18.49 7.86 0.19
C LEU A 99 17.35 8.75 -0.29
N VAL A 100 16.73 9.45 0.64
CA VAL A 100 15.86 10.58 0.32
C VAL A 100 16.78 11.75 -0.03
N VAL A 101 16.86 12.09 -1.32
CA VAL A 101 17.83 13.08 -1.84
C VAL A 101 17.32 14.51 -1.64
N ASP A 102 15.99 14.69 -1.66
CA ASP A 102 15.33 15.95 -1.34
C ASP A 102 14.41 15.77 -0.11
N LYS A 103 15.03 15.73 1.08
CA LYS A 103 14.33 15.47 2.34
C LYS A 103 13.17 16.44 2.61
N PRO A 104 13.33 17.76 2.44
CA PRO A 104 12.21 18.68 2.63
C PRO A 104 11.03 18.37 1.71
N ALA A 105 11.26 18.17 0.41
CA ALA A 105 10.18 17.89 -0.54
C ALA A 105 9.53 16.53 -0.30
N ALA A 106 10.32 15.49 -0.02
CA ALA A 106 9.82 14.17 0.34
C ALA A 106 8.98 14.22 1.63
N HIS A 107 9.40 14.95 2.66
CA HIS A 107 8.62 15.07 3.89
C HIS A 107 7.30 15.79 3.67
N ILE A 108 7.29 16.84 2.84
CA ILE A 108 6.04 17.51 2.43
C ILE A 108 5.13 16.53 1.69
N ALA A 109 5.68 15.71 0.79
CA ALA A 109 4.91 14.70 0.08
C ALA A 109 4.35 13.62 1.01
N VAL A 110 5.06 13.23 2.08
CA VAL A 110 4.51 12.33 3.13
C VAL A 110 3.33 12.97 3.87
N GLU A 111 3.44 14.24 4.26
CA GLU A 111 2.34 14.97 4.92
C GLU A 111 1.10 15.07 4.01
N LYS A 112 1.30 15.43 2.74
CA LYS A 112 0.22 15.47 1.73
C LYS A 112 -0.39 14.09 1.51
N LEU A 113 0.44 13.05 1.42
CA LEU A 113 0.00 11.67 1.26
C LEU A 113 -0.90 11.27 2.44
N TRP A 114 -0.46 11.51 3.67
CA TRP A 114 -1.26 11.20 4.86
C TRP A 114 -2.60 11.95 4.86
N ALA A 115 -2.59 13.25 4.56
CA ALA A 115 -3.80 14.06 4.47
C ALA A 115 -4.77 13.55 3.40
N ALA A 116 -4.26 12.98 2.30
CA ALA A 116 -5.07 12.37 1.25
C ALA A 116 -5.61 10.98 1.61
N LEU A 117 -4.89 10.20 2.41
CA LEU A 117 -5.32 8.86 2.84
C LEU A 117 -6.45 8.92 3.88
N LEU A 118 -6.38 9.90 4.79
CA LEU A 118 -7.24 9.96 5.97
C LEU A 118 -8.75 9.95 5.67
N PRO A 119 -9.28 10.76 4.72
CA PRO A 119 -10.71 10.75 4.40
C PRO A 119 -11.20 9.37 3.97
N SER A 120 -10.37 8.65 3.22
CA SER A 120 -10.74 7.35 2.72
C SER A 120 -10.59 6.24 3.76
N PHE A 121 -9.69 6.40 4.73
CA PHE A 121 -9.64 5.49 5.89
C PHE A 121 -10.93 5.59 6.71
N ILE A 122 -11.40 6.82 6.94
CA ILE A 122 -12.68 7.08 7.61
C ILE A 122 -13.84 6.47 6.82
N GLN A 123 -13.91 6.72 5.51
CA GLN A 123 -14.97 6.17 4.66
C GLN A 123 -15.03 4.63 4.71
N VAL A 124 -13.88 3.96 4.63
CA VAL A 124 -13.81 2.50 4.72
C VAL A 124 -14.33 2.00 6.07
N GLN A 125 -14.02 2.70 7.17
CA GLN A 125 -14.54 2.34 8.49
C GLN A 125 -16.08 2.41 8.55
N GLU A 126 -16.67 3.37 7.86
CA GLU A 126 -18.13 3.52 7.76
C GLU A 126 -18.78 2.44 6.89
N ASP A 127 -18.15 2.05 5.78
CA ASP A 127 -18.71 1.09 4.82
C ASP A 127 -18.48 -0.37 5.23
N LEU A 128 -17.43 -0.65 6.01
CA LEU A 128 -17.02 -2.00 6.41
C LEU A 128 -18.15 -2.81 7.08
N PRO A 129 -18.94 -2.27 8.04
CA PRO A 129 -20.04 -3.01 8.64
C PRO A 129 -21.10 -3.45 7.62
N ALA A 130 -21.46 -2.57 6.69
CA ALA A 130 -22.44 -2.87 5.64
C ALA A 130 -21.89 -3.89 4.63
N PHE A 131 -20.60 -3.76 4.29
CA PHE A 131 -19.90 -4.70 3.42
C PHE A 131 -19.83 -6.10 4.04
N GLU A 132 -19.39 -6.21 5.29
CA GLU A 132 -19.26 -7.49 6.00
C GLU A 132 -20.59 -8.22 6.16
N ALA A 133 -21.68 -7.49 6.42
CA ALA A 133 -23.01 -8.06 6.55
C ALA A 133 -23.50 -8.78 5.28
N LYS A 134 -22.87 -8.53 4.12
CA LYS A 134 -23.21 -9.11 2.82
C LYS A 134 -22.26 -10.23 2.39
N LEU A 135 -21.19 -10.49 3.15
CA LEU A 135 -20.20 -11.51 2.80
C LEU A 135 -20.56 -12.87 3.41
N SER A 136 -20.42 -13.93 2.61
CA SER A 136 -20.33 -15.29 3.13
C SER A 136 -19.01 -15.52 3.89
N LYS A 137 -18.96 -16.59 4.68
CA LYS A 137 -17.74 -17.03 5.37
C LYS A 137 -16.64 -17.37 4.36
N GLU A 138 -17.00 -17.98 3.24
CA GLU A 138 -16.10 -18.37 2.16
C GLU A 138 -15.50 -17.16 1.46
N GLN A 139 -16.32 -16.16 1.11
CA GLN A 139 -15.84 -14.90 0.52
C GLN A 139 -14.91 -14.16 1.47
N THR A 140 -15.29 -14.11 2.75
CA THR A 140 -14.46 -13.52 3.80
C THR A 140 -13.10 -14.20 3.85
N ALA A 141 -13.06 -15.54 3.97
CA ALA A 141 -11.82 -16.29 4.00
C ALA A 141 -10.96 -16.13 2.75
N GLN A 142 -11.57 -16.00 1.57
CA GLN A 142 -10.83 -15.78 0.33
C GLN A 142 -10.18 -14.40 0.27
N LEU A 143 -10.88 -13.35 0.71
CA LEU A 143 -10.31 -11.99 0.78
C LEU A 143 -9.10 -11.93 1.72
N PHE A 144 -9.15 -12.66 2.83
CA PHE A 144 -8.01 -12.81 3.74
C PHE A 144 -6.82 -13.48 3.08
N ARG A 145 -7.03 -14.64 2.44
CA ARG A 145 -5.93 -15.35 1.74
C ARG A 145 -5.29 -14.45 0.70
N ASN A 146 -6.10 -13.79 -0.14
CA ASN A 146 -5.60 -12.86 -1.15
C ASN A 146 -4.78 -11.71 -0.55
N PHE A 147 -5.17 -11.18 0.62
CA PHE A 147 -4.39 -10.16 1.32
C PHE A 147 -3.05 -10.70 1.81
N ASP A 148 -3.07 -11.84 2.50
CA ASP A 148 -1.87 -12.43 3.07
C ASP A 148 -0.89 -12.87 1.98
N ASP A 149 -1.41 -13.34 0.85
CA ASP A 149 -0.62 -13.73 -0.32
C ASP A 149 -0.05 -12.51 -1.05
N LEU A 150 -0.82 -11.43 -1.22
CA LEU A 150 -0.29 -10.17 -1.74
C LEU A 150 0.78 -9.60 -0.81
N ARG A 151 0.52 -9.60 0.49
CA ARG A 151 1.48 -9.17 1.51
C ARG A 151 2.74 -10.03 1.44
N LYS A 152 2.65 -11.36 1.32
CA LYS A 152 3.81 -12.25 1.18
C LYS A 152 4.53 -12.04 -0.14
N PHE A 153 3.85 -11.89 -1.27
CA PHE A 153 4.49 -11.61 -2.56
C PHE A 153 5.35 -10.33 -2.46
N TRP A 154 4.83 -9.30 -1.80
CA TRP A 154 5.51 -8.02 -1.70
C TRP A 154 6.53 -8.03 -0.54
N VAL A 155 6.26 -8.78 0.54
CA VAL A 155 7.18 -9.01 1.67
C VAL A 155 8.33 -9.94 1.31
N VAL A 156 8.17 -10.93 0.43
CA VAL A 156 9.27 -11.79 -0.07
C VAL A 156 10.23 -10.95 -0.91
N ASN A 157 9.71 -9.98 -1.67
CA ASN A 157 10.51 -8.94 -2.31
C ASN A 157 11.14 -7.96 -1.29
N LEU A 158 10.58 -7.83 -0.08
CA LEU A 158 11.16 -7.11 1.07
C LEU A 158 11.96 -8.00 2.04
N ALA A 159 12.07 -9.31 1.84
CA ALA A 159 12.77 -10.25 2.72
C ALA A 159 13.97 -10.88 2.02
N THR A 160 14.08 -10.72 0.70
CA THR A 160 15.33 -10.90 -0.04
C THR A 160 16.39 -9.98 0.56
N PRO A 161 17.66 -10.44 0.69
CA PRO A 161 18.75 -9.59 1.12
C PRO A 161 18.75 -8.30 0.29
N TRP A 162 18.84 -7.13 0.92
CA TRP A 162 18.61 -5.82 0.29
C TRP A 162 19.40 -5.58 -1.02
N HIS A 163 20.56 -6.22 -1.15
CA HIS A 163 21.47 -6.19 -2.29
C HIS A 163 21.04 -7.11 -3.47
N GLN A 164 19.99 -7.91 -3.27
CA GLN A 164 19.28 -8.67 -4.29
C GLN A 164 17.90 -8.05 -4.61
N ARG A 165 17.49 -6.99 -3.91
CA ARG A 165 16.24 -6.23 -4.19
C ARG A 165 16.40 -5.26 -5.37
N ASN A 166 17.28 -5.56 -6.32
CA ASN A 166 17.74 -4.62 -7.35
C ASN A 166 16.67 -4.22 -8.38
N HIS A 167 15.44 -4.71 -8.25
CA HIS A 167 14.34 -4.34 -9.15
C HIS A 167 13.06 -3.91 -8.46
N VAL A 168 12.87 -4.17 -7.15
CA VAL A 168 11.53 -3.99 -6.55
C VAL A 168 11.40 -2.71 -5.73
N CYS A 169 12.49 -2.16 -5.16
CA CYS A 169 12.44 -0.91 -4.38
C CYS A 169 12.15 0.36 -5.21
N ARG A 170 11.96 0.26 -6.53
CA ARG A 170 11.87 1.41 -7.44
C ARG A 170 10.44 1.87 -7.74
N ASP A 171 9.41 1.04 -7.49
CA ASP A 171 8.19 1.09 -8.31
C ASP A 171 6.86 1.21 -7.52
N GLY A 172 6.86 1.89 -6.37
CA GLY A 172 5.62 2.11 -5.59
C GLY A 172 4.53 2.82 -6.39
N GLY A 173 4.88 3.89 -7.11
CA GLY A 173 3.98 4.59 -8.02
C GLY A 173 3.72 3.84 -9.32
N GLU A 174 4.68 3.10 -9.88
CA GLU A 174 4.43 2.31 -11.10
C GLU A 174 3.37 1.22 -10.85
N LEU A 175 3.38 0.58 -9.67
CA LEU A 175 2.35 -0.37 -9.27
C LEU A 175 0.95 0.26 -9.25
N LEU A 176 0.85 1.55 -8.93
CA LEU A 176 -0.41 2.27 -8.91
C LEU A 176 -0.91 2.68 -10.30
N ASP A 177 -0.02 2.73 -11.30
CA ASP A 177 -0.34 3.04 -12.70
C ASP A 177 -0.68 1.81 -13.54
N LYS A 178 -0.36 0.62 -13.05
CA LYS A 178 -0.70 -0.62 -13.74
C LYS A 178 -2.21 -0.85 -13.78
N PRO A 179 -2.77 -1.23 -14.94
CA PRO A 179 -4.16 -1.69 -15.02
C PRO A 179 -4.42 -2.86 -14.06
N VAL A 180 -5.65 -2.96 -13.54
CA VAL A 180 -6.04 -4.03 -12.60
C VAL A 180 -5.78 -5.42 -13.19
N ASP A 181 -6.00 -5.61 -14.49
CA ASP A 181 -5.75 -6.89 -15.17
C ASP A 181 -4.26 -7.26 -15.20
N GLU A 182 -3.38 -6.27 -15.35
CA GLU A 182 -1.92 -6.48 -15.28
C GLU A 182 -1.50 -6.83 -13.86
N LEU A 183 -2.02 -6.12 -12.85
CA LEU A 183 -1.79 -6.43 -11.43
C LEU A 183 -2.26 -7.85 -11.07
N LEU A 184 -3.41 -8.27 -11.61
CA LEU A 184 -3.93 -9.63 -11.45
C LEU A 184 -3.05 -10.68 -12.12
N GLN A 185 -2.53 -10.40 -13.32
CA GLN A 185 -1.60 -11.30 -14.02
C GLN A 185 -0.28 -11.44 -13.27
N MET A 186 0.29 -10.32 -12.79
CA MET A 186 1.49 -10.31 -11.97
C MET A 186 1.30 -11.15 -10.70
N TYR A 187 0.18 -10.97 -10.01
CA TYR A 187 -0.17 -11.79 -8.84
C TYR A 187 -0.26 -13.27 -9.19
N LYS A 188 -1.04 -13.64 -10.22
CA LYS A 188 -1.25 -15.04 -10.63
C LYS A 188 0.04 -15.74 -11.06
N ALA A 189 0.96 -15.03 -11.73
CA ALA A 189 2.23 -15.58 -12.17
C ALA A 189 3.19 -15.93 -11.02
N HIS A 190 3.02 -15.33 -9.84
CA HIS A 190 3.88 -15.54 -8.68
C HIS A 190 3.28 -16.47 -7.63
N MET A 191 2.00 -16.82 -7.75
CA MET A 191 1.38 -17.81 -6.89
C MET A 191 1.81 -19.20 -7.36
N PRO A 192 2.29 -20.09 -6.46
CA PRO A 192 2.55 -21.46 -6.82
C PRO A 192 1.26 -22.06 -7.39
N THR A 193 1.34 -22.59 -8.62
CA THR A 193 0.26 -23.40 -9.18
C THR A 193 0.07 -24.62 -8.27
N GLU A 194 -1.13 -24.76 -7.71
CA GLU A 194 -1.56 -25.98 -7.01
C GLU A 194 -1.43 -27.22 -7.90
#